data_AF-A0ABD0QN60-F1
#
_entry.id   AF-A0ABD0QN60-F1
#
_cell.length_a   1.000
_cell.length_b   1.000
_cell.length_c   1.000
_cell.angle_alpha   90.00
_cell.angle_beta   90.00
_cell.angle_gamma   90.00
#
_symmetry.space_group_name_H-M   'P 1'
#
loop_
_entity.id
_entity.type
_entity.pdbx_description
1 polymer ?
#
loop_
_entity_poly.entity_id
_entity_poly.type
_entity_poly.pdbx_seq_one_letter_code
_entity_poly.pdbx_strand_id
1 'polypeptide(L)'
;VSSQHNGQVCSVWGNYHYKTFDGNYFQLPSSCNYILTSHCSTNYEDFNIQLRHQVVNSEPTISKITMKLQGTLIELTKDSLSVNGQM
;
A
#
# COMPACT_ATOMS: atom_id res chain seq x y z
N VAL A 1 -4.07 7.47 25.45
CA VAL A 1 -4.02 7.37 23.97
C VAL A 1 -2.59 7.06 23.58
N SER A 2 -2.30 5.89 23.01
CA SER A 2 -0.93 5.52 22.64
C SER A 2 -0.44 6.44 21.53
N SER A 3 0.71 7.09 21.74
CA SER A 3 1.28 8.17 20.92
C SER A 3 1.89 7.70 19.60
N GLN A 4 1.42 6.58 19.03
CA GLN A 4 1.93 6.10 17.74
C GLN A 4 1.22 6.84 16.62
N HIS A 5 1.82 7.99 16.25
CA HIS A 5 1.54 8.81 15.07
C HIS A 5 0.19 9.56 15.03
N ASN A 6 -0.30 10.07 16.16
CA ASN A 6 -1.43 11.00 16.27
C ASN A 6 -2.71 10.63 15.47
N GLY A 7 -2.93 9.37 15.09
CA GLY A 7 -4.06 8.98 14.23
C GLY A 7 -3.99 9.57 12.82
N GLN A 8 -2.78 9.64 12.23
CA GLN A 8 -2.56 10.22 10.90
C GLN A 8 -1.74 9.33 9.97
N VAL A 9 -1.37 8.12 10.41
CA VAL A 9 -0.54 7.19 9.64
C VAL A 9 -1.31 5.90 9.42
N CYS A 10 -1.53 5.58 8.15
CA CYS A 10 -1.95 4.25 7.71
C CYS A 10 -0.74 3.32 7.70
N SER A 11 -0.92 2.06 8.08
CA SER A 11 0.16 1.07 8.13
C SER A 11 -0.34 -0.31 7.69
N VAL A 12 0.55 -1.06 7.04
CA VAL A 12 0.34 -2.47 6.69
C VAL A 12 1.56 -3.26 7.18
N TRP A 13 1.34 -4.39 7.83
CA TRP A 13 2.44 -5.23 8.32
C TRP A 13 2.04 -6.70 8.44
N GLY A 14 3.06 -7.57 8.44
CA GLY A 14 2.93 -9.00 8.73
C GLY A 14 1.81 -9.71 7.97
N ASN A 15 1.05 -10.55 8.69
CA ASN A 15 0.00 -11.41 8.17
C ASN A 15 -1.30 -10.63 7.88
N TYR A 16 -1.30 -9.80 6.84
CA TYR A 16 -2.46 -9.00 6.40
C TYR A 16 -3.02 -8.04 7.46
N HIS A 17 -2.18 -7.45 8.32
CA HIS A 17 -2.66 -6.49 9.30
C HIS A 17 -2.65 -5.09 8.73
N TYR A 18 -3.74 -4.35 8.99
CA TYR A 18 -3.92 -2.97 8.56
C TYR A 18 -4.25 -2.10 9.75
N LYS A 19 -3.74 -0.88 9.71
CA LYS A 19 -4.18 0.26 10.51
C LYS A 19 -4.60 1.36 9.55
N THR A 20 -5.84 1.83 9.65
CA THR A 20 -6.31 2.99 8.90
C THR A 20 -5.72 4.28 9.46
N PHE A 21 -5.87 5.39 8.72
CA PHE A 21 -5.41 6.71 9.20
C PHE A 21 -6.04 7.06 10.54
N ASP A 22 -7.35 6.88 10.70
CA ASP A 22 -8.12 7.13 11.93
C ASP A 22 -7.93 6.06 13.03
N GLY A 23 -7.05 5.10 12.82
CA GLY A 23 -6.59 4.16 13.86
C GLY A 23 -7.40 2.88 14.02
N ASN A 24 -8.27 2.55 13.07
CA ASN A 24 -8.98 1.28 13.05
C ASN A 24 -8.06 0.13 12.61
N TYR A 25 -8.17 -1.01 13.29
CA TYR A 25 -7.38 -2.21 13.02
C TYR A 25 -8.25 -3.30 12.39
N PHE A 26 -7.76 -3.93 11.33
CA PHE A 26 -8.43 -5.07 10.72
C PHE A 26 -7.43 -5.98 9.99
N GLN A 27 -7.90 -7.17 9.63
CA GLN A 27 -7.19 -8.10 8.75
C GLN A 27 -7.95 -8.26 7.44
N LEU A 28 -7.23 -8.25 6.32
CA LEU A 28 -7.80 -8.49 4.99
C LEU A 28 -6.97 -9.54 4.25
N PRO A 29 -7.26 -10.84 4.42
CA PRO A 29 -6.52 -11.93 3.77
C PRO A 29 -6.85 -11.99 2.29
N SER A 30 -6.10 -11.25 1.46
CA SER A 30 -6.30 -11.18 0.01
C SER A 30 -4.97 -11.13 -0.74
N SER A 31 -4.85 -11.95 -1.78
CA SER A 31 -3.72 -11.96 -2.72
C SER A 31 -3.98 -11.14 -3.99
N CYS A 32 -5.18 -10.57 -4.11
CA CYS A 32 -5.51 -9.64 -5.17
C CYS A 32 -4.77 -8.32 -5.00
N ASN A 33 -4.67 -7.56 -6.08
CA ASN A 33 -4.24 -6.17 -6.02
C ASN A 33 -5.40 -5.31 -5.48
N TYR A 34 -5.12 -4.42 -4.53
CA TYR A 34 -6.12 -3.51 -3.97
C TYR A 34 -5.55 -2.11 -3.75
N ILE A 35 -6.44 -1.12 -3.73
CA ILE A 35 -6.08 0.28 -3.40
C ILE A 35 -5.91 0.37 -1.89
N LEU A 36 -4.70 0.68 -1.44
CA LEU A 36 -4.42 0.96 -0.04
C LEU A 36 -4.92 2.35 0.35
N THR A 37 -4.63 3.34 -0.50
CA THR A 37 -5.13 4.71 -0.34
C THR A 37 -5.07 5.46 -1.67
N SER A 38 -5.99 6.39 -1.87
CA SER A 38 -6.04 7.26 -3.03
C SER A 38 -6.69 8.58 -2.66
N HIS A 39 -6.34 9.64 -3.37
CA HIS A 39 -7.12 10.88 -3.33
C HIS A 39 -8.36 10.70 -4.23
N CYS A 40 -9.54 10.59 -3.61
CA CYS A 40 -10.81 10.51 -4.33
C CYS A 40 -11.41 11.91 -4.53
N SER A 41 -12.23 12.08 -5.58
CA SER A 41 -13.08 13.26 -5.81
C SER A 41 -12.43 14.51 -6.43
N THR A 42 -11.27 14.36 -7.07
CA THR A 42 -10.63 15.40 -7.88
C THR A 42 -10.52 14.97 -9.34
N ASN A 43 -10.61 15.92 -10.29
CA ASN A 43 -10.36 15.65 -11.72
C ASN A 43 -8.89 15.30 -11.99
N TYR A 44 -8.01 15.54 -11.02
CA TYR A 44 -6.59 15.23 -11.03
C TYR A 44 -6.30 14.15 -9.99
N GLU A 45 -5.81 12.99 -10.42
CA GLU A 45 -5.32 11.95 -9.50
C GLU A 45 -3.95 12.36 -8.94
N ASP A 46 -3.95 13.04 -7.79
CA ASP A 46 -2.71 13.44 -7.11
C ASP A 46 -1.89 12.22 -6.70
N PHE A 47 -2.54 11.25 -6.05
CA PHE A 47 -1.92 9.97 -5.71
C PHE A 47 -2.91 8.81 -5.72
N ASN A 48 -2.40 7.64 -6.12
CA ASN A 48 -3.05 6.34 -6.00
C ASN A 48 -2.00 5.30 -5.59
N ILE A 49 -2.18 4.67 -4.43
CA ILE A 49 -1.25 3.69 -3.88
C ILE A 49 -1.96 2.35 -3.79
N GLN A 50 -1.39 1.35 -4.46
CA GLN A 50 -1.90 0.00 -4.54
C GLN A 50 -0.89 -0.98 -3.97
N LEU A 51 -1.41 -2.05 -3.40
CA LEU A 51 -0.61 -3.09 -2.76
C LEU A 51 -1.10 -4.47 -3.19
N ARG A 52 -0.15 -5.39 -3.35
CA ARG A 52 -0.43 -6.80 -3.59
C ARG A 52 0.38 -7.67 -2.64
N HIS A 53 -0.31 -8.64 -2.03
CA HIS A 53 0.33 -9.72 -1.29
C HIS A 53 0.53 -10.94 -2.19
N GLN A 54 1.54 -11.75 -1.84
CA GLN A 54 1.74 -13.10 -2.34
C GLN A 54 2.11 -14.01 -1.18
N VAL A 55 1.71 -15.28 -1.23
CA VAL A 55 2.14 -16.27 -0.26
C VAL A 55 3.48 -16.86 -0.74
N VAL A 56 4.51 -16.73 0.09
CA VAL A 56 5.85 -17.29 -0.13
C VAL A 56 6.17 -18.16 1.08
N ASN A 57 6.45 -19.44 0.87
CA ASN A 57 6.71 -20.40 1.97
C ASN A 57 5.62 -20.40 3.06
N SER A 58 4.35 -20.39 2.64
CA SER A 58 3.17 -20.30 3.52
C SER A 58 3.03 -18.99 4.32
N GLU A 59 3.88 -18.00 4.08
CA GLU A 59 3.82 -16.69 4.72
C GLU A 59 3.38 -15.60 3.73
N PRO A 60 2.41 -14.75 4.07
CA PRO A 60 2.03 -13.63 3.22
C PRO A 60 3.09 -12.54 3.25
N THR A 61 3.55 -12.18 2.05
CA THR A 61 4.58 -11.18 1.81
C THR A 61 4.03 -10.12 0.88
N ILE A 62 4.30 -8.85 1.16
CA ILE A 62 4.03 -7.76 0.22
C ILE A 62 4.94 -7.98 -1.00
N SER A 63 4.35 -8.32 -2.14
CA SER A 63 5.10 -8.67 -3.35
C SER A 63 5.26 -7.49 -4.31
N LYS A 64 4.32 -6.55 -4.28
CA LYS A 64 4.33 -5.37 -5.14
C LYS A 64 3.64 -4.19 -4.47
N ILE A 65 4.26 -3.02 -4.56
CA ILE A 65 3.67 -1.72 -4.25
C ILE A 65 3.69 -0.91 -5.53
N THR A 66 2.54 -0.34 -5.91
CA THR A 66 2.43 0.55 -7.07
C THR A 66 1.97 1.90 -6.58
N MET A 67 2.71 2.95 -6.90
CA MET A 67 2.36 4.33 -6.55
C MET A 67 2.27 5.14 -7.84
N LYS A 68 1.10 5.72 -8.10
CA LYS A 68 0.94 6.77 -9.09
C LYS A 68 0.97 8.10 -8.35
N LEU A 69 1.96 8.94 -8.61
CA LEU A 69 2.16 10.25 -7.96
C LEU A 69 2.22 11.34 -9.02
N GLN A 70 1.18 12.18 -9.12
CA GLN A 70 1.07 13.27 -10.10
C GLN A 70 1.42 12.84 -11.54
N GLY A 71 1.01 11.63 -11.92
CA GLY A 71 1.28 11.03 -13.23
C GLY A 71 2.57 10.19 -13.34
N THR A 72 3.47 10.25 -12.35
CA THR A 72 4.64 9.35 -12.27
C THR A 72 4.22 7.99 -11.73
N LEU A 73 4.53 6.92 -12.44
CA LEU A 73 4.32 5.54 -12.00
C LEU A 73 5.59 5.02 -11.33
N ILE A 74 5.49 4.64 -10.06
CA ILE A 74 6.57 4.02 -9.30
C ILE A 74 6.12 2.62 -8.91
N GLU A 75 6.89 1.60 -9.29
CA GLU A 75 6.64 0.21 -8.94
C GLU A 75 7.78 -0.31 -8.09
N LEU A 76 7.46 -0.79 -6.89
CA LEU A 76 8.40 -1.46 -6.01
C LEU A 76 8.07 -2.94 -5.97
N THR A 77 9.09 -3.76 -6.14
CA THR A 77 9.07 -5.19 -5.82
C THR A 77 10.05 -5.45 -4.68
N LYS A 78 10.26 -6.71 -4.32
CA LYS A 78 11.26 -7.09 -3.32
C LYS A 78 12.68 -6.63 -3.69
N ASP A 79 13.02 -6.67 -4.98
CA ASP A 79 14.40 -6.54 -5.45
C ASP A 79 14.60 -5.37 -6.43
N SER A 80 13.53 -4.71 -6.87
CA SER A 80 13.61 -3.63 -7.85
C SER A 80 12.67 -2.46 -7.55
N LEU A 81 13.14 -1.29 -7.97
CA LEU A 81 12.35 -0.07 -8.13
C LEU A 81 12.28 0.21 -9.63
N SER A 82 11.11 0.54 -10.14
CA SER A 82 10.92 1.04 -11.50
C SER A 82 10.19 2.36 -11.46
N VAL A 83 10.64 3.34 -12.24
CA VAL A 83 10.01 4.64 -12.42
C VAL A 83 9.61 4.76 -13.89
N ASN A 84 8.32 4.86 -14.17
CA ASN A 84 7.73 4.91 -15.51
C ASN A 84 8.21 3.74 -16.41
N GLY A 85 8.44 2.56 -15.83
CA GLY A 85 8.91 1.37 -16.55
C GLY A 85 10.44 1.28 -16.71
N GLN A 86 11.21 2.25 -16.21
CA GLN A 86 12.67 2.25 -16.22
C GLN A 86 13.23 1.88 -14.84
N MET A 87 14.17 0.92 -14.81
CA MET A 87 14.92 0.54 -13.60
C MET A 87 16.13 1.42 -13.37
#